data_AF-A0A202BCE6-F1
#
_entry.id   AF-A0A202BCE6-F1
#
_cell.length_a   1.000
_cell.length_b   1.000
_cell.length_c   1.000
_cell.angle_alpha   90.00
_cell.angle_beta   90.00
_cell.angle_gamma   90.00
#
_symmetry.space_group_name_H-M   'P 1'
#
loop_
_entity.id
_entity.type
_entity.pdbx_description
1 polymer ?
#
loop_
_entity_poly.entity_id
_entity_poly.type
_entity_poly.pdbx_seq_one_letter_code
_entity_poly.pdbx_strand_id
1 'polypeptide(L)'
;MVFGIVGGSARQRRVIYLKQMLPANQIDRARLEDIAPEEVFRTAGPCAKSQCAHHDNAAARCTLAERVVAAAAEVVDRLAYCAIRPRCMWWSQHGRDACARCPQVVSIDRQPDEAIAQARMPRGSASAGC
;
A
#
# COMPACT_ATOMS: atom_id res chain seq x y z
N MET A 1 -11.92 3.09 -3.17
CA MET A 1 -11.62 3.71 -4.48
C MET A 1 -10.37 3.09 -5.04
N VAL A 2 -10.30 2.88 -6.35
CA VAL A 2 -9.11 2.40 -7.05
C VAL A 2 -8.35 3.59 -7.58
N PHE A 3 -7.05 3.65 -7.30
CA PHE A 3 -6.19 4.76 -7.67
C PHE A 3 -4.98 4.34 -8.51
N GLY A 4 -4.79 3.03 -8.71
CA GLY A 4 -3.72 2.51 -9.54
C GLY A 4 -3.92 1.03 -9.88
N ILE A 5 -3.14 0.56 -10.84
CA ILE A 5 -3.10 -0.82 -11.30
C ILE A 5 -1.67 -1.32 -11.18
N VAL A 6 -1.48 -2.46 -10.54
CA VAL A 6 -0.21 -3.17 -10.46
C VAL A 6 -0.02 -3.93 -11.77
N GLY A 7 1.16 -3.76 -12.37
CA GLY A 7 1.62 -4.53 -13.51
C GLY A 7 3.09 -4.93 -13.35
N GLY A 8 3.66 -5.51 -14.39
CA GLY A 8 5.00 -6.08 -14.35
C GLY A 8 5.01 -7.46 -13.70
N SER A 9 6.19 -7.91 -13.27
CA SER A 9 6.35 -9.20 -12.61
C SER A 9 6.32 -9.06 -11.08
N ALA A 10 6.20 -10.18 -10.37
CA ALA A 10 6.24 -10.19 -8.92
C ALA A 10 7.52 -9.55 -8.33
N ARG A 11 8.68 -9.67 -9.00
CA ARG A 11 9.93 -9.04 -8.55
C ARG A 11 10.15 -7.62 -9.09
N GLN A 12 9.42 -7.22 -10.12
CA GLN A 12 9.54 -5.90 -10.76
C GLN A 12 8.17 -5.26 -10.92
N ARG A 13 7.46 -5.14 -9.80
CA ARG A 13 6.13 -4.53 -9.78
C ARG A 13 6.22 -3.07 -10.18
N ARG A 14 5.33 -2.66 -11.07
CA ARG A 14 5.13 -1.26 -11.44
C ARG A 14 3.69 -0.90 -11.15
N VAL A 15 3.45 0.32 -10.67
CA VAL A 15 2.09 0.83 -10.47
C VAL A 15 1.81 1.88 -11.53
N ILE A 16 0.77 1.64 -12.33
CA ILE A 16 0.18 2.62 -13.21
C ILE A 16 -0.84 3.39 -12.37
N TYR A 17 -0.54 4.65 -12.07
CA TYR A 17 -1.44 5.50 -11.29
C TYR A 17 -2.54 6.08 -12.18
N LEU A 18 -3.78 5.99 -11.71
CA LEU A 18 -4.91 6.58 -12.41
C LEU A 18 -4.95 8.09 -12.16
N LYS A 19 -5.21 8.87 -13.22
CA LYS A 19 -5.39 10.33 -13.11
C LYS A 19 -6.59 10.69 -12.23
N GLN A 20 -7.65 9.88 -12.30
CA GLN A 20 -8.84 9.99 -11.48
C GLN A 20 -9.10 8.66 -10.78
N MET A 21 -9.50 8.72 -9.51
CA MET A 21 -9.90 7.53 -8.78
C MET A 21 -11.21 6.96 -9.31
N LEU A 22 -11.28 5.64 -9.43
CA LEU A 22 -12.48 4.93 -9.85
C LEU A 22 -13.15 4.22 -8.66
N PRO A 23 -14.48 4.25 -8.53
CA PRO A 23 -15.21 3.37 -7.62
C PRO A 23 -14.90 1.89 -7.90
N ALA A 24 -14.73 1.09 -6.85
CA ALA A 24 -14.36 -0.32 -7.02
C ALA A 24 -15.46 -1.17 -7.68
N ASN A 25 -16.72 -0.74 -7.57
CA ASN A 25 -17.87 -1.36 -8.24
C ASN A 25 -17.97 -1.02 -9.73
N GLN A 26 -17.18 -0.06 -10.25
CA GLN A 26 -17.10 0.23 -11.67
C GLN A 26 -16.02 -0.58 -12.39
N ILE A 27 -15.31 -1.43 -11.65
CA ILE A 27 -14.31 -2.32 -12.22
C ILE A 27 -14.99 -3.59 -12.68
N ASP A 28 -14.84 -3.88 -13.97
CA ASP A 28 -15.22 -5.15 -14.55
C ASP A 28 -14.28 -6.26 -14.06
N ARG A 29 -14.74 -6.99 -13.04
CA ARG A 29 -14.00 -8.10 -12.43
C ARG A 29 -13.95 -9.33 -13.34
N ALA A 30 -14.82 -9.46 -14.33
CA ALA A 30 -14.83 -10.61 -15.24
C ALA A 30 -13.54 -10.69 -16.08
N ARG A 31 -12.84 -9.56 -16.23
CA ARG A 31 -11.54 -9.48 -16.93
C ARG A 31 -10.35 -10.00 -16.12
N LEU A 32 -10.54 -10.33 -14.85
CA LEU A 32 -9.44 -10.75 -13.99
C LEU A 32 -9.19 -12.26 -14.00
N GLU A 33 -10.05 -13.04 -14.66
CA GLU A 33 -9.98 -14.51 -14.65
C GLU A 33 -9.80 -15.00 -13.19
N ASP A 34 -8.72 -15.72 -12.89
CA ASP A 34 -8.42 -16.27 -11.56
C ASP A 34 -7.56 -15.34 -10.67
N ILE A 35 -7.37 -14.09 -11.07
CA ILE A 35 -6.56 -13.11 -10.32
C ILE A 35 -7.46 -12.35 -9.34
N ALA A 36 -7.10 -12.35 -8.07
CA ALA A 36 -7.86 -11.58 -7.09
C ALA A 36 -7.70 -10.07 -7.35
N PRO A 37 -8.79 -9.28 -7.30
CA PRO A 37 -8.74 -7.82 -7.49
C PRO A 37 -7.72 -7.13 -6.59
N GLU A 38 -7.50 -7.64 -5.38
CA GLU A 38 -6.57 -7.11 -4.37
C GLU A 38 -5.08 -7.30 -4.74
N GLU A 39 -4.79 -8.14 -5.74
CA GLU A 39 -3.45 -8.35 -6.30
C GLU A 39 -3.08 -7.30 -7.35
N VAL A 40 -4.08 -6.86 -8.11
CA VAL A 40 -3.87 -5.99 -9.29
C VAL A 40 -4.36 -4.57 -9.08
N PHE A 41 -5.39 -4.34 -8.27
CA PHE A 41 -5.91 -3.00 -8.04
C PHE A 41 -5.35 -2.40 -6.75
N ARG A 42 -4.76 -1.22 -6.90
CA ARG A 42 -4.39 -0.38 -5.76
C ARG A 42 -5.64 0.35 -5.29
N THR A 43 -6.16 -0.10 -4.16
CA THR A 43 -7.32 0.50 -3.53
C THR A 43 -6.93 1.36 -2.33
N ALA A 44 -7.65 2.45 -2.15
CA ALA A 44 -7.53 3.33 -1.00
C ALA A 44 -8.91 3.73 -0.48
N GLY A 45 -8.96 3.95 0.83
CA GLY A 45 -10.09 4.52 1.56
C GLY A 45 -9.60 5.45 2.66
N PRO A 46 -10.52 6.05 3.44
CA PRO A 46 -10.16 6.80 4.63
C PRO A 46 -9.30 5.96 5.58
N CYS A 47 -8.37 6.60 6.30
CA CYS A 47 -7.61 5.91 7.34
C CYS A 47 -8.56 5.43 8.44
N ALA A 48 -8.50 4.13 8.77
CA ALA A 48 -9.34 3.53 9.81
C ALA A 48 -8.95 3.96 11.25
N LYS A 49 -7.82 4.67 11.41
CA LYS A 49 -7.32 5.20 12.68
C LYS A 49 -7.32 4.11 13.76
N SER A 50 -8.01 4.33 14.88
CA SER A 50 -8.06 3.43 16.03
C SER A 50 -8.58 2.02 15.72
N GLN A 51 -9.24 1.82 14.59
CA GLN A 51 -9.67 0.50 14.11
C GLN A 51 -8.59 -0.24 13.30
N CYS A 52 -7.39 0.34 13.14
CA CYS A 52 -6.27 -0.27 12.44
C CYS A 52 -5.17 -0.67 13.42
N ALA A 53 -4.74 -1.93 13.38
CA ALA A 53 -3.66 -2.45 14.23
C ALA A 53 -2.29 -1.75 14.02
N HIS A 54 -2.15 -0.98 12.95
CA HIS A 54 -0.95 -0.19 12.68
C HIS A 54 -1.04 1.27 13.15
N HIS A 55 -2.19 1.70 13.66
CA HIS A 55 -2.33 3.07 14.12
C HIS A 55 -1.84 3.21 15.55
N ASP A 56 -0.91 4.13 15.76
CA ASP A 56 -0.60 4.61 17.09
C ASP A 56 -1.62 5.69 17.46
N ASN A 57 -2.51 5.37 18.40
CA ASN A 57 -3.54 6.28 18.88
C ASN A 57 -2.96 7.45 19.68
N ALA A 58 -1.87 7.24 20.43
CA ALA A 58 -1.27 8.27 21.27
C ALA A 58 -0.55 9.32 20.42
N ALA A 59 0.19 8.86 19.40
CA ALA A 59 0.90 9.74 18.48
C ALA A 59 0.02 10.22 17.31
N ALA A 60 -1.19 9.66 17.13
CA ALA A 60 -2.05 9.84 15.95
C ALA A 60 -1.32 9.54 14.62
N ARG A 61 -0.48 8.50 14.59
CA ARG A 61 0.42 8.18 13.46
C ARG A 61 0.25 6.78 12.90
N CYS A 62 0.73 6.55 11.68
CA CYS A 62 0.72 5.24 11.04
C CYS A 62 2.08 4.57 11.24
N THR A 63 2.15 3.57 12.13
CA THR A 63 3.40 2.86 12.40
C THR A 63 3.83 1.95 11.25
N LEU A 64 2.90 1.55 10.37
CA LEU A 64 3.25 0.79 9.16
C LEU A 64 4.05 1.64 8.17
N ALA A 65 3.64 2.89 7.93
CA ALA A 65 4.38 3.80 7.06
C ALA A 65 5.80 4.03 7.58
N GLU A 66 5.93 4.26 8.89
CA GLU A 66 7.20 4.41 9.59
C GLU A 66 8.11 3.21 9.38
N ARG A 67 7.62 1.98 9.64
CA ARG A 67 8.41 0.76 9.44
C ARG A 67 8.82 0.53 7.99
N VAL A 68 7.92 0.80 7.04
CA VAL A 68 8.24 0.69 5.61
C VAL A 68 9.32 1.68 5.20
N VAL A 69 9.24 2.93 5.64
CA VAL A 69 10.25 3.95 5.37
C VAL A 69 11.61 3.57 5.96
N ALA A 70 11.63 3.00 7.17
CA ALA A 70 12.86 2.62 7.83
C ALA A 70 13.54 1.37 7.24
N ALA A 71 12.76 0.40 6.73
CA ALA A 71 13.29 -0.92 6.38
C ALA A 71 13.36 -1.21 4.87
N ALA A 72 12.40 -0.70 4.07
CA ALA A 72 12.32 -1.08 2.66
C ALA A 72 13.18 -0.17 1.77
N ALA A 73 13.69 -0.71 0.66
CA ALA A 73 14.38 0.06 -0.36
C ALA A 73 13.41 0.94 -1.16
N GLU A 74 13.89 2.08 -1.67
CA GLU A 74 13.15 2.84 -2.68
C GLU A 74 13.10 2.05 -3.98
N VAL A 75 11.93 2.06 -4.64
CA VAL A 75 11.73 1.36 -5.92
C VAL A 75 11.37 2.29 -7.06
N VAL A 76 11.26 3.60 -6.78
CA VAL A 76 11.06 4.64 -7.79
C VAL A 76 11.91 5.86 -7.47
N ASP A 77 12.65 6.33 -8.47
CA ASP A 77 13.47 7.55 -8.33
C ASP A 77 12.63 8.83 -8.45
N ARG A 78 11.55 8.75 -9.26
CA ARG A 78 10.63 9.85 -9.54
C ARG A 78 9.20 9.47 -9.20
N LEU A 79 8.52 10.38 -8.51
CA LEU A 79 7.14 10.18 -8.10
C LEU A 79 6.17 10.53 -9.23
N ALA A 80 5.36 9.55 -9.67
CA ALA A 80 4.22 9.80 -10.56
C ALA A 80 3.16 10.70 -9.91
N TYR A 81 2.20 11.23 -10.66
CA TYR A 81 1.00 11.82 -10.03
C TYR A 81 0.22 10.72 -9.27
N CYS A 82 -0.32 11.04 -8.10
CA CYS A 82 -1.10 10.10 -7.30
C CYS A 82 -2.34 10.80 -6.72
N ALA A 83 -3.51 10.40 -7.19
CA ALA A 83 -4.80 11.05 -6.90
C ALA A 83 -5.20 11.04 -5.41
N ILE A 84 -4.59 10.17 -4.59
CA ILE A 84 -4.90 10.08 -3.15
C ILE A 84 -4.01 10.97 -2.27
N ARG A 85 -2.90 11.53 -2.79
CA ARG A 85 -1.93 12.30 -1.97
C ARG A 85 -2.57 13.36 -1.07
N PRO A 86 -3.53 14.19 -1.53
CA PRO A 86 -4.13 15.22 -0.68
C PRO A 86 -4.80 14.68 0.60
N ARG A 87 -5.11 13.38 0.65
CA ARG A 87 -5.78 12.70 1.78
C ARG A 87 -5.03 11.45 2.26
N CYS A 88 -3.80 11.23 1.80
CA CYS A 88 -3.03 10.02 2.09
C CYS A 88 -2.22 10.21 3.38
N MET A 89 -2.53 9.41 4.40
CA MET A 89 -1.84 9.46 5.70
C MET A 89 -0.32 9.24 5.60
N TRP A 90 0.12 8.37 4.70
CA TRP A 90 1.55 8.09 4.52
C TRP A 90 2.27 9.29 3.90
N TRP A 91 1.64 9.94 2.91
CA TRP A 91 2.16 11.16 2.32
C TRP A 91 2.22 12.30 3.34
N SER A 92 1.16 12.52 4.13
CA SER A 92 1.15 13.60 5.12
C SER A 92 2.19 13.41 6.22
N GLN A 93 2.56 12.17 6.56
CA GLN A 93 3.53 11.88 7.63
C GLN A 93 4.98 11.79 7.14
N HIS A 94 5.21 11.26 5.94
CA HIS A 94 6.55 10.88 5.48
C HIS A 94 6.86 11.34 4.04
N GLY A 95 5.94 12.04 3.37
CA GLY A 95 6.17 12.67 2.08
C GLY A 95 6.76 11.73 1.02
N ARG A 96 7.88 12.16 0.41
CA ARG A 96 8.57 11.42 -0.64
C ARG A 96 9.02 10.05 -0.16
N ASP A 97 9.55 9.93 1.05
CA ASP A 97 10.18 8.70 1.54
C ASP A 97 9.18 7.54 1.58
N ALA A 98 7.93 7.80 1.98
CA ALA A 98 6.87 6.81 1.89
C ALA A 98 6.42 6.55 0.45
N CYS A 99 6.30 7.61 -0.36
CA CYS A 99 5.82 7.48 -1.74
C CYS A 99 6.81 6.74 -2.66
N ALA A 100 8.12 6.81 -2.41
CA ALA A 100 9.13 6.07 -3.15
C ALA A 100 9.09 4.55 -2.91
N ARG A 101 8.37 4.11 -1.86
CA ARG A 101 8.19 2.69 -1.47
C ARG A 101 6.76 2.18 -1.68
N CYS A 102 5.79 3.08 -1.84
CA CYS A 102 4.36 2.80 -2.00
C CYS A 102 4.01 1.74 -3.09
N PRO A 103 4.73 1.64 -4.22
CA PRO A 103 4.48 0.59 -5.21
C PRO A 103 4.66 -0.85 -4.71
N GLN A 104 5.46 -1.06 -3.65
CA GLN A 104 5.73 -2.39 -3.08
C GLN A 104 4.65 -2.88 -2.12
N VAL A 105 3.77 -1.98 -1.69
CA VAL A 105 2.68 -2.31 -0.78
C VAL A 105 1.48 -2.67 -1.64
N VAL A 106 0.97 -3.89 -1.57
CA VAL A 106 -0.27 -4.32 -2.24
C VAL A 106 -1.10 -5.14 -1.25
N SER A 107 -2.42 -5.22 -1.48
CA SER A 107 -3.34 -5.81 -0.51
C SER A 107 -3.18 -7.33 -0.43
N ILE A 108 -3.11 -8.00 -1.58
CA ILE A 108 -2.67 -9.39 -1.67
C ILE A 108 -1.34 -9.40 -2.42
N ASP A 109 -0.31 -9.91 -1.75
CA ASP A 109 1.03 -10.01 -2.31
C ASP A 109 1.50 -11.46 -2.25
N ARG A 110 1.56 -12.14 -3.39
CA ARG A 110 2.01 -13.54 -3.44
C ARG A 110 3.51 -13.72 -3.22
N GLN A 111 4.29 -12.66 -3.41
CA GLN A 111 5.76 -12.67 -3.26
C GLN A 111 6.22 -11.29 -2.76
N PRO A 112 5.97 -10.97 -1.49
CA PRO A 112 6.40 -9.71 -0.92
C PRO A 112 7.92 -9.68 -0.76
N ASP A 113 8.49 -8.49 -0.89
CA ASP A 113 9.84 -8.23 -0.40
C ASP A 113 9.89 -8.48 1.13
N GLU A 114 11.00 -9.03 1.63
CA GLU A 114 11.13 -9.43 3.02
C GLU A 114 10.96 -8.25 3.99
N ALA A 115 11.56 -7.09 3.67
CA ALA A 115 11.43 -5.90 4.50
C ALA A 115 9.99 -5.40 4.53
N ILE A 116 9.26 -5.49 3.41
CA ILE A 116 7.84 -5.17 3.34
C ILE A 116 7.01 -6.18 4.14
N ALA A 117 7.29 -7.48 4.04
CA ALA A 117 6.60 -8.53 4.78
C ALA A 117 6.75 -8.32 6.29
N GLN A 118 7.97 -8.01 6.75
CA GLN A 118 8.24 -7.72 8.16
C GLN A 118 7.56 -6.43 8.63
N ALA A 119 7.60 -5.35 7.83
CA ALA A 119 6.97 -4.09 8.19
C ALA A 119 5.44 -4.20 8.35
N ARG A 120 4.80 -5.10 7.59
CA ARG A 120 3.35 -5.40 7.65
C ARG A 120 2.92 -6.06 8.95
N MET A 121 3.83 -6.57 9.79
CA MET A 121 3.47 -7.09 11.11
C MET A 121 3.16 -5.93 12.08
N PRO A 122 1.98 -5.89 12.73
CA PRO A 122 1.67 -4.89 13.74
C PRO A 122 2.63 -4.95 14.94
N ARG A 123 2.84 -3.81 15.62
CA ARG A 123 3.55 -3.84 16.91
C ARG A 123 2.67 -4.61 17.91
N GLY A 124 3.23 -5.60 18.59
CA GLY A 124 2.50 -6.42 19.57
C GLY A 124 1.83 -7.68 19.02
N SER A 125 1.89 -7.95 17.70
CA SER A 125 1.65 -9.31 17.20
C SER A 125 2.90 -10.16 17.45
N ALA A 126 3.15 -10.52 18.72
CA ALA A 126 3.97 -11.69 18.97
C ALA A 126 3.33 -12.84 18.18
N SER A 127 4.15 -13.61 17.45
CA SER A 127 3.73 -14.78 16.70
C SER A 127 2.71 -15.57 17.51
N ALA A 128 1.44 -15.56 17.08
CA ALA A 128 0.52 -16.59 17.52
C ALA A 128 1.16 -17.90 17.06
N GLY A 129 1.66 -18.65 18.04
CA GLY A 129 2.47 -19.84 17.84
C GLY A 129 1.73 -20.91 17.04
N CYS A 130 2.55 -21.84 16.55
CA CYS A 130 2.23 -23.07 15.83
C CYS A 130 0.90 -23.73 16.17
#